data_AF-A0A7C3AXX3-F1
#
_entry.id   AF-A0A7C3AXX3-F1
#
_cell.length_a   1.000
_cell.length_b   1.000
_cell.length_c   1.000
_cell.angle_alpha   90.00
_cell.angle_beta   90.00
_cell.angle_gamma   90.00
#
_symmetry.space_group_name_H-M   'P 1'
#
loop_
_entity.id
_entity.type
_entity.pdbx_description
1 polymer ?
#
loop_
_entity_poly.entity_id
_entity_poly.type
_entity_poly.pdbx_seq_one_letter_code
_entity_poly.pdbx_strand_id
1 'polypeptide(L)'
;MVRLILAAPLILHGIAHVSGFMSSWTSNPAGFSKRPWIFSSGLTLSDPLGHAFGLLWLATMASLVGAGLGLSFRQDWWPTLTMVGAVLSLVVILPWWNTVPPGAKFGAAFDLLVIILLILPFKSRILDLVQ
;
A
#
# COMPACT_ATOMS: atom_id res chain seq x y z
N MET A 1 10.68 -11.04 -18.45
CA MET A 1 10.47 -9.57 -18.59
C MET A 1 9.15 -9.12 -17.99
N VAL A 2 8.02 -9.76 -18.35
CA VAL A 2 6.68 -9.46 -17.77
C VAL A 2 6.69 -9.41 -16.24
N ARG A 3 7.37 -10.36 -15.58
CA ARG A 3 7.55 -10.39 -14.13
C ARG A 3 8.13 -9.11 -13.52
N LEU A 4 9.17 -8.54 -14.14
CA LEU A 4 9.80 -7.32 -13.65
C LEU A 4 8.91 -6.09 -13.88
N ILE A 5 8.15 -6.08 -15.00
CA ILE A 5 7.15 -5.05 -15.29
C ILE A 5 6.03 -5.07 -14.24
N LEU A 6 5.62 -6.24 -13.76
CA LEU A 6 4.62 -6.39 -12.71
C LEU A 6 5.18 -6.19 -11.30
N ALA A 7 6.45 -6.51 -11.06
CA ALA A 7 7.10 -6.28 -9.77
C ALA A 7 7.39 -4.80 -9.50
N ALA A 8 7.80 -4.05 -10.53
CA ALA A 8 8.11 -2.62 -10.41
C ALA A 8 6.99 -1.79 -9.74
N PRO A 9 5.71 -1.85 -10.16
CA PRO A 9 4.65 -1.08 -9.52
C PRO A 9 4.42 -1.50 -8.06
N LEU A 10 4.55 -2.79 -7.71
CA LEU A 10 4.44 -3.24 -6.30
C LEU A 10 5.54 -2.62 -5.44
N ILE A 11 6.78 -2.61 -5.93
CA ILE A 11 7.93 -2.05 -5.20
C ILE A 11 7.77 -0.54 -5.07
N LEU A 12 7.51 0.16 -6.16
CA LEU A 12 7.36 1.62 -6.17
C LEU A 12 6.19 2.07 -5.30
N HIS A 13 5.05 1.37 -5.39
CA HIS A 13 3.90 1.64 -4.54
C HIS A 13 4.19 1.36 -3.07
N GLY A 14 4.83 0.22 -2.77
CA GLY A 14 5.27 -0.12 -1.41
C GLY A 14 6.19 0.94 -0.80
N ILE A 15 7.20 1.40 -1.54
CA ILE A 15 8.11 2.46 -1.09
C ILE A 15 7.34 3.76 -0.80
N ALA A 16 6.32 4.11 -1.60
CA ALA A 16 5.52 5.30 -1.37
C ALA A 16 4.83 5.32 0.01
N HIS A 17 4.60 4.15 0.62
CA HIS A 17 4.03 4.07 1.97
C HIS A 17 4.95 4.60 3.08
N VAL A 18 6.24 4.79 2.83
CA VAL A 18 7.14 5.47 3.79
C VAL A 18 6.63 6.87 4.15
N SER A 19 5.95 7.55 3.23
CA SER A 19 5.40 8.89 3.43
C SER A 19 4.36 8.95 4.57
N GLY A 20 3.51 7.93 4.72
CA GLY A 20 2.53 7.88 5.81
C GLY A 20 3.17 7.65 7.19
N PHE A 21 4.26 6.86 7.24
CA PHE A 21 5.06 6.74 8.46
C PHE A 21 5.76 8.05 8.80
N MET A 22 6.41 8.69 7.84
CA MET A 22 7.08 9.98 8.06
C MET A 22 6.11 11.04 8.56
N SER A 23 4.93 11.13 7.95
CA SER A 23 3.89 12.11 8.32
C SER A 23 3.32 11.91 9.72
N SER A 24 3.34 10.67 10.23
CA SER A 24 2.87 10.38 11.59
C SER A 24 3.98 10.49 12.64
N TRP A 25 5.18 9.94 12.37
CA TRP A 25 6.24 9.82 13.38
C TRP A 25 7.31 10.92 13.33
N THR A 26 7.25 11.82 12.36
CA THR A 26 8.25 12.89 12.20
C THR A 26 7.59 14.24 11.96
N SER A 27 8.39 15.31 11.96
CA SER A 27 7.92 16.65 11.58
C SER A 27 7.78 16.85 10.06
N ASN A 28 8.16 15.85 9.24
CA ASN A 28 8.04 15.92 7.79
C ASN A 28 6.63 15.49 7.34
N PRO A 29 5.81 16.40 6.77
CA PRO A 29 4.44 16.07 6.37
C PRO A 29 4.36 15.14 5.16
N ALA A 30 5.43 15.00 4.37
CA ALA A 30 5.50 14.12 3.19
C ALA A 30 4.31 14.25 2.22
N GLY A 31 3.76 15.47 2.07
CA GLY A 31 2.62 15.76 1.20
C GLY A 31 1.23 15.52 1.81
N PHE A 32 1.14 15.07 3.06
CA PHE A 32 -0.10 14.95 3.80
C PHE A 32 -0.55 16.31 4.34
N SER A 33 -1.86 16.53 4.37
CA SER A 33 -2.45 17.70 5.03
C SER A 33 -2.67 17.45 6.52
N LYS A 34 -2.95 18.50 7.30
CA LYS A 34 -3.29 18.39 8.73
C LYS A 34 -4.78 18.15 9.01
N ARG A 35 -5.55 17.79 7.98
CA ARG A 35 -6.99 17.56 8.13
C ARG A 35 -7.24 16.28 8.94
N PRO A 36 -8.31 16.26 9.74
CA PRO A 36 -8.65 15.07 10.48
C PRO A 36 -9.08 13.94 9.54
N TRP A 37 -9.03 12.71 10.05
CA TRP A 37 -9.55 11.54 9.36
C TRP A 37 -11.07 11.64 9.12
N ILE A 38 -11.66 10.76 8.30
CA ILE A 38 -13.05 10.91 7.85
C ILE A 38 -14.11 10.61 8.95
N PHE A 39 -13.74 9.94 10.04
CA PHE A 39 -14.69 9.45 11.05
C PHE A 39 -14.80 10.34 12.30
N SER A 40 -13.98 11.38 12.43
CA SER A 40 -14.02 12.33 13.55
C SER A 40 -13.37 13.64 13.14
N SER A 41 -13.82 14.76 13.69
CA SER A 41 -13.25 16.09 13.43
C SER A 41 -11.96 16.37 14.22
N GLY A 42 -11.61 15.53 15.21
CA GLY A 42 -10.49 15.79 16.12
C GLY A 42 -9.25 14.93 15.91
N LEU A 43 -9.34 13.80 15.21
CA LEU A 43 -8.23 12.85 15.10
C LEU A 43 -7.34 13.16 13.89
N THR A 44 -6.05 13.34 14.15
CA THR A 44 -4.98 13.69 13.22
C THR A 44 -3.86 12.64 13.24
N LEU A 45 -2.93 12.70 12.27
CA LEU A 45 -1.82 11.75 12.17
C LEU A 45 -0.80 11.87 13.32
N SER A 46 -0.77 13.00 14.02
CA SER A 46 0.10 13.24 15.19
C SER A 46 -0.45 12.65 16.50
N ASP A 47 -1.68 12.13 16.49
CA ASP A 47 -2.28 11.51 17.66
C ASP A 47 -1.79 10.05 17.83
N PRO A 48 -1.92 9.44 19.03
CA PRO A 48 -1.46 8.06 19.27
C PRO A 48 -2.03 7.04 18.27
N LEU A 49 -3.30 7.19 17.86
CA LEU A 49 -3.89 6.35 16.83
C LEU A 49 -3.29 6.63 15.45
N GLY A 50 -2.99 7.90 15.12
CA GLY A 50 -2.25 8.28 13.92
C GLY A 50 -0.86 7.62 13.85
N HIS A 51 -0.13 7.60 14.96
CA HIS A 51 1.15 6.88 15.07
C HIS A 51 1.00 5.37 14.88
N ALA A 52 -0.05 4.76 15.44
CA ALA A 52 -0.35 3.34 15.21
C ALA A 52 -0.62 3.05 13.73
N PHE A 53 -1.37 3.92 13.05
CA PHE A 53 -1.53 3.85 11.59
C PHE A 53 -0.19 4.03 10.86
N GLY A 54 0.69 4.91 11.32
CA GLY A 54 2.05 5.05 10.79
C GLY A 54 2.84 3.74 10.75
N LEU A 55 2.71 2.91 11.79
CA LEU A 55 3.32 1.58 11.81
C LEU A 55 2.64 0.62 10.81
N LEU A 56 1.32 0.73 10.63
CA LEU A 56 0.62 -0.02 9.59
C LEU A 56 1.07 0.40 8.18
N TRP A 57 1.34 1.69 7.94
CA TRP A 57 1.93 2.16 6.68
C TRP A 57 3.31 1.49 6.43
N LEU A 58 4.16 1.34 7.45
CA LEU A 58 5.42 0.59 7.31
C LEU A 58 5.18 -0.90 7.04
N ALA A 59 4.21 -1.51 7.71
CA ALA A 59 3.86 -2.92 7.47
C ALA A 59 3.38 -3.12 6.02
N THR A 60 2.56 -2.20 5.49
CA THR A 60 2.14 -2.17 4.09
C THR A 60 3.33 -2.05 3.14
N MET A 61 4.26 -1.13 3.42
CA MET A 61 5.51 -1.00 2.65
C MET A 61 6.27 -2.32 2.60
N ALA A 62 6.54 -2.93 3.76
CA ALA A 62 7.28 -4.18 3.85
C ALA A 62 6.57 -5.31 3.08
N SER A 63 5.24 -5.40 3.17
CA SER A 63 4.45 -6.40 2.46
C SER A 63 4.53 -6.23 0.94
N LEU A 64 4.33 -5.01 0.42
CA LEU A 64 4.30 -4.74 -1.02
C LEU A 64 5.70 -4.80 -1.66
N VAL A 65 6.72 -4.27 -0.99
CA VAL A 65 8.12 -4.41 -1.43
C VAL A 65 8.52 -5.88 -1.38
N GLY A 66 8.19 -6.58 -0.29
CA GLY A 66 8.40 -8.02 -0.17
C GLY A 66 7.75 -8.77 -1.32
N ALA A 67 6.48 -8.49 -1.62
CA ALA A 67 5.74 -9.10 -2.72
C ALA A 67 6.41 -8.85 -4.09
N GLY A 68 6.84 -7.63 -4.37
CA GLY A 68 7.56 -7.30 -5.60
C GLY A 68 8.91 -8.01 -5.71
N LEU A 69 9.64 -8.17 -4.60
CA LEU A 69 10.87 -8.97 -4.56
C LEU A 69 10.59 -10.46 -4.74
N GLY A 70 9.59 -11.00 -4.04
CA GLY A 70 9.15 -12.38 -4.19
C GLY A 70 8.76 -12.70 -5.63
N LEU A 71 8.00 -11.81 -6.26
CA LEU A 71 7.69 -11.91 -7.68
C LEU A 71 8.98 -11.88 -8.50
N SER A 72 9.89 -10.93 -8.27
CA SER A 72 11.17 -10.82 -9.00
C SER A 72 12.01 -12.10 -8.91
N PHE A 73 12.00 -12.78 -7.77
CA PHE A 73 12.74 -14.02 -7.49
C PHE A 73 11.90 -15.31 -7.64
N ARG A 74 10.72 -15.24 -8.26
CA ARG A 74 9.82 -16.38 -8.52
C ARG A 74 9.42 -17.18 -7.28
N GLN A 75 9.21 -16.50 -6.18
CA GLN A 75 8.80 -17.13 -4.93
C GLN A 75 7.28 -17.27 -4.86
N ASP A 76 6.77 -18.44 -4.49
CA ASP A 76 5.34 -18.76 -4.46
C ASP A 76 4.50 -17.93 -3.47
N TRP A 77 5.14 -17.34 -2.46
CA TRP A 77 4.50 -16.49 -1.46
C TRP A 77 4.17 -15.07 -1.94
N TRP A 78 4.65 -14.65 -3.12
CA TRP A 78 4.44 -13.29 -3.64
C TRP A 78 2.95 -12.88 -3.73
N PRO A 79 2.00 -13.74 -4.20
CA PRO A 79 0.60 -13.34 -4.32
C PRO A 79 -0.05 -13.09 -2.97
N THR A 80 0.34 -13.86 -1.95
CA THR A 80 -0.18 -13.71 -0.58
C THR A 80 0.25 -12.37 0.02
N LEU A 81 1.53 -12.00 -0.10
CA LEU A 81 2.01 -10.69 0.36
C LEU A 81 1.42 -9.53 -0.44
N THR A 82 1.18 -9.70 -1.74
CA THR A 82 0.49 -8.70 -2.56
C THR A 82 -0.93 -8.48 -2.03
N MET A 83 -1.68 -9.56 -1.76
CA MET A 83 -3.05 -9.46 -1.23
C MET A 83 -3.08 -8.80 0.15
N VAL A 84 -2.21 -9.23 1.07
CA VAL A 84 -2.12 -8.63 2.42
C VAL A 84 -1.74 -7.15 2.31
N GLY A 85 -0.72 -6.82 1.50
CA GLY A 85 -0.27 -5.45 1.29
C GLY A 85 -1.37 -4.55 0.73
N ALA A 86 -2.09 -5.01 -0.29
CA ALA A 86 -3.18 -4.25 -0.90
C ALA A 86 -4.33 -3.99 0.08
N VAL A 87 -4.70 -4.99 0.89
CA VAL A 87 -5.73 -4.82 1.94
C VAL A 87 -5.26 -3.83 3.01
N LEU A 88 -4.03 -3.97 3.49
CA LEU A 88 -3.48 -3.05 4.49
C LEU A 88 -3.37 -1.62 3.93
N SER A 89 -2.99 -1.45 2.68
CA SER A 89 -2.95 -0.15 2.00
C SER A 89 -4.31 0.54 2.03
N LEU A 90 -5.38 -0.18 1.67
CA LEU A 90 -6.74 0.37 1.75
C LEU A 90 -7.14 0.72 3.18
N VAL A 91 -6.82 -0.14 4.16
CA VAL A 91 -7.07 0.13 5.58
C VAL A 91 -6.38 1.41 6.03
N VAL A 92 -5.16 1.69 5.59
CA VAL A 92 -4.42 2.87 6.02
C VAL A 92 -4.69 4.13 5.21
N ILE A 93 -5.29 4.03 4.01
CA ILE A 93 -5.63 5.18 3.16
C ILE A 93 -7.05 5.66 3.41
N LEU A 94 -8.04 4.74 3.46
CA LEU A 94 -9.46 5.12 3.47
C LEU A 94 -9.86 5.99 4.66
N PRO A 95 -9.46 5.70 5.91
CA PRO A 95 -9.76 6.58 7.03
C PRO A 95 -9.16 7.98 6.84
N TRP A 96 -8.01 8.06 6.18
CA TRP A 96 -7.23 9.28 6.00
C TRP A 96 -7.49 9.96 4.64
N TRP A 97 -8.62 9.71 3.99
CA TRP A 97 -8.92 10.20 2.63
C TRP A 97 -8.84 11.72 2.45
N ASN A 98 -9.16 12.47 3.51
CA ASN A 98 -9.07 13.93 3.56
C ASN A 98 -7.64 14.45 3.80
N THR A 99 -6.74 13.57 4.22
CA THR A 99 -5.41 13.86 4.73
C THR A 99 -4.33 13.47 3.71
N VAL A 100 -4.49 12.32 3.06
CA VAL A 100 -3.52 11.75 2.12
C VAL A 100 -3.34 12.60 0.85
N PRO A 101 -2.13 12.62 0.25
CA PRO A 101 -1.89 13.28 -1.03
C PRO A 101 -2.66 12.60 -2.17
N PRO A 102 -2.91 13.30 -3.31
CA PRO A 102 -3.59 12.71 -4.46
C PRO A 102 -2.94 11.41 -4.97
N GLY A 103 -1.61 11.32 -4.91
CA GLY A 103 -0.86 10.11 -5.27
C GLY A 103 -1.30 8.85 -4.51
N ALA A 104 -1.63 8.98 -3.22
CA ALA A 104 -2.11 7.86 -2.42
C ALA A 104 -3.48 7.35 -2.89
N LYS A 105 -4.33 8.23 -3.44
CA LYS A 105 -5.65 7.84 -3.97
C LYS A 105 -5.51 7.00 -5.24
N PHE A 106 -4.51 7.30 -6.08
CA PHE A 106 -4.15 6.42 -7.19
C PHE A 106 -3.62 5.07 -6.70
N GLY A 107 -2.82 5.06 -5.62
CA GLY A 107 -2.40 3.84 -4.93
C GLY A 107 -3.58 2.96 -4.49
N ALA A 108 -4.57 3.55 -3.82
CA ALA A 108 -5.78 2.82 -3.41
C ALA A 108 -6.56 2.22 -4.61
N ALA A 109 -6.63 2.93 -5.74
CA ALA A 109 -7.24 2.40 -6.96
C ALA A 109 -6.42 1.23 -7.54
N PHE A 110 -5.09 1.32 -7.49
CA PHE A 110 -4.20 0.23 -7.87
C PHE A 110 -4.40 -1.01 -6.97
N ASP A 111 -4.54 -0.84 -5.66
CA ASP A 111 -4.80 -1.96 -4.74
C ASP A 111 -6.11 -2.66 -5.04
N LEU A 112 -7.18 -1.91 -5.32
CA LEU A 112 -8.46 -2.49 -5.74
C LEU A 112 -8.30 -3.33 -7.02
N LEU A 113 -7.58 -2.81 -8.02
CA LEU A 113 -7.31 -3.55 -9.24
C LEU A 113 -6.53 -4.84 -8.96
N VAL A 114 -5.48 -4.76 -8.14
CA VAL A 114 -4.66 -5.91 -7.76
C VAL A 114 -5.48 -6.98 -7.04
N ILE A 115 -6.31 -6.58 -6.07
CA ILE A 115 -7.20 -7.50 -5.33
C ILE A 115 -8.15 -8.20 -6.31
N ILE A 116 -8.78 -7.43 -7.20
CA ILE A 116 -9.69 -7.98 -8.22
C ILE A 116 -8.95 -8.99 -9.11
N LEU A 117 -7.77 -8.65 -9.61
CA LEU A 117 -6.97 -9.52 -10.47
C LEU A 117 -6.54 -10.83 -9.76
N LEU A 118 -6.28 -10.77 -8.46
CA LEU A 118 -5.87 -11.94 -7.67
C LEU A 118 -7.03 -12.82 -7.21
N ILE A 119 -8.25 -12.29 -7.11
CA ILE A 119 -9.45 -13.05 -6.72
C ILE A 119 -10.14 -13.67 -7.94
N LEU A 120 -10.20 -12.93 -9.05
CA LEU A 120 -10.87 -13.40 -10.26
C LEU A 120 -10.15 -14.59 -10.90
N PRO A 121 -10.82 -15.38 -11.76
CA PRO A 121 -10.24 -16.53 -12.45
C PRO A 121 -9.09 -16.18 -13.42
N PHE A 122 -8.68 -14.91 -13.48
CA PHE A 122 -7.48 -14.45 -14.18
C PHE A 122 -6.19 -14.77 -13.43
N LYS A 123 -6.25 -15.13 -12.13
CA LYS A 123 -5.07 -15.48 -11.33
C LYS A 123 -4.20 -16.54 -12.00
N SER A 124 -4.79 -17.62 -12.51
CA SER A 124 -4.03 -18.70 -13.18
C SER A 124 -3.28 -18.17 -14.41
N ARG A 125 -3.96 -17.40 -15.26
CA ARG A 125 -3.34 -16.78 -16.45
C ARG A 125 -2.21 -15.82 -16.10
N ILE A 126 -2.34 -15.06 -15.01
CA ILE A 126 -1.27 -14.17 -14.53
C ILE A 126 -0.08 -14.99 -14.04
N LEU A 127 -0.33 -16.06 -13.29
CA LEU A 127 0.72 -16.96 -12.80
C LEU A 127 1.49 -17.60 -13.97
N ASP A 128 0.80 -18.04 -15.01
CA ASP A 128 1.41 -18.61 -16.22
C ASP A 128 2.33 -17.61 -16.95
N LEU A 129 2.04 -16.31 -16.88
CA LEU A 129 2.84 -15.25 -17.53
C LEU A 129 4.10 -14.86 -16.74
N VAL A 130 4.18 -15.19 -15.46
CA VAL A 130 5.25 -14.71 -14.56
C VAL A 130 6.15 -15.81 -13.99
N GLN A 131 5.76 -17.07 -14.10
CA GLN A 131 6.63 -18.23 -13.84
C GLN A 131 7.76 -18.29 -14.89
#